data_AF-A0A7W9BAJ8-F1
#
_entry.id   AF-A0A7W9BAJ8-F1
#
_cell.length_a   1.000
_cell.length_b   1.000
_cell.length_c   1.000
_cell.angle_alpha   90.00
_cell.angle_beta   90.00
_cell.angle_gamma   90.00
#
_symmetry.space_group_name_H-M   'P 1'
#
loop_
_entity.id
_entity.type
_entity.pdbx_description
1 polymer ?
#
loop_
_entity_poly.entity_id
_entity_poly.type
_entity_poly.pdbx_seq_one_letter_code
_entity_poly.pdbx_strand_id
1 'polypeptide(L)'
;MAAAGFFGRRKDDNLYDRVGAFLSDHGLSPGPENYHFVYTVLTEPNGPLAQAVARITDRGLRLSRQNMAELGVNLNFGPLRLQAGANDDPVDDQAVRTEKLVAQTQAQVDGFADMMRNMRNETSDFGRDLAASAEEIRRSTDLPGMEDIARITGTMMARVRYAESKLESATAEADILRQKLAEAQDSARRDPLTGLPNRRALAEALSTRSGPGPDCIAICDVDRFKMINDQHGHGVGDRVLRAIGTTLVEMLGGHLVARHGGEEFAVLMRNTTLAEAARLLDAARAAVASTRFRTRETAALIRQITLSGGVTALVANEHSDDAFARADRLLYAAKSNGRDQVCAG
;
A
#
# COMPACT_ATOMS: atom_id res chain seq x y z
N MET A 1 -36.12 -4.67 41.09
CA MET A 1 -35.95 -3.42 41.86
C MET A 1 -34.52 -3.39 42.39
N ALA A 2 -33.59 -2.82 41.61
CA ALA A 2 -32.23 -2.44 42.03
C ALA A 2 -31.61 -1.58 40.91
N ALA A 3 -32.13 -0.37 40.75
CA ALA A 3 -31.59 0.66 39.86
C ALA A 3 -31.60 1.97 40.66
N ALA A 4 -30.55 2.19 41.45
CA ALA A 4 -30.22 3.45 42.12
C ALA A 4 -28.90 3.27 42.85
N GLY A 5 -27.80 3.85 42.36
CA GLY A 5 -26.54 3.78 43.10
C GLY A 5 -25.31 4.49 42.55
N PHE A 6 -25.27 4.92 41.29
CA PHE A 6 -24.02 5.48 40.72
C PHE A 6 -23.89 7.00 40.75
N PHE A 7 -24.93 7.75 41.16
CA PHE A 7 -24.91 9.23 41.17
C PHE A 7 -25.12 9.86 42.57
N GLY A 8 -24.72 9.15 43.64
CA GLY A 8 -24.69 9.73 44.98
C GLY A 8 -23.47 10.61 45.19
N ARG A 9 -23.62 11.94 45.17
CA ARG A 9 -22.56 12.87 45.61
C ARG A 9 -22.23 12.64 47.09
N ARG A 10 -21.15 11.91 47.39
CA ARG A 10 -20.46 11.96 48.69
C ARG A 10 -19.46 13.11 48.69
N LYS A 11 -19.28 13.70 49.88
CA LYS A 11 -18.83 15.07 50.09
C LYS A 11 -17.31 15.28 50.09
N ASP A 12 -16.52 14.25 49.74
CA ASP A 12 -15.05 14.31 49.65
C ASP A 12 -14.48 13.44 48.50
N ASP A 13 -15.20 13.29 47.37
CA ASP A 13 -14.69 12.53 46.21
C ASP A 13 -14.04 13.48 45.18
N ASN A 14 -12.72 13.59 45.19
CA ASN A 14 -11.99 14.29 44.15
C ASN A 14 -12.15 13.53 42.81
N LEU A 15 -12.13 14.25 41.68
CA LEU A 15 -12.29 13.66 40.34
C LEU A 15 -11.26 12.54 40.09
N TYR A 16 -10.07 12.69 40.66
CA TYR A 16 -9.02 11.67 40.64
C TYR A 16 -9.48 10.32 41.23
N ASP A 17 -10.10 10.33 42.40
CA ASP A 17 -10.56 9.11 43.08
C ASP A 17 -11.71 8.44 42.31
N ARG A 18 -12.57 9.25 41.69
CA ARG A 18 -13.66 8.77 40.82
C ARG A 18 -13.13 8.12 39.55
N VAL A 19 -12.10 8.70 38.93
CA VAL A 19 -11.41 8.10 37.77
C VAL A 19 -10.75 6.79 38.18
N GLY A 20 -10.05 6.77 39.32
CA GLY A 20 -9.39 5.57 39.84
C GLY A 20 -10.35 4.42 40.17
N ALA A 21 -11.48 4.73 40.82
CA ALA A 21 -12.53 3.76 41.11
C ALA A 21 -13.13 3.18 39.82
N PHE A 22 -13.45 4.02 38.85
CA PHE A 22 -14.02 3.59 37.56
C PHE A 22 -13.06 2.70 36.77
N LEU A 23 -11.77 3.06 36.71
CA LEU A 23 -10.76 2.21 36.08
C LEU A 23 -10.66 0.84 36.76
N SER A 24 -10.72 0.81 38.09
CA SER A 24 -10.64 -0.42 38.89
C SER A 24 -11.86 -1.32 38.71
N ASP A 25 -13.08 -0.76 38.77
CA ASP A 25 -14.34 -1.50 38.62
C ASP A 25 -14.48 -2.16 37.24
N HIS A 26 -13.90 -1.53 36.21
CA HIS A 26 -13.89 -2.02 34.84
C HIS A 26 -12.60 -2.76 34.46
N GLY A 27 -11.62 -2.89 35.36
CA GLY A 27 -10.36 -3.61 35.11
C GLY A 27 -9.47 -2.97 34.05
N LEU A 28 -9.54 -1.65 33.90
CA LEU A 28 -8.77 -0.87 32.92
C LEU A 28 -7.44 -0.43 33.52
N SER A 29 -6.35 -0.56 32.75
CA SER A 29 -5.03 -0.08 33.18
C SER A 29 -5.01 1.45 33.29
N PRO A 30 -4.32 2.06 34.27
CA PRO A 30 -4.24 3.52 34.45
C PRO A 30 -3.29 4.21 33.45
N GLY A 31 -3.30 3.78 32.19
CA GLY A 31 -2.53 4.39 31.12
C GLY A 31 -3.15 5.70 30.62
N PRO A 32 -2.39 6.55 29.90
CA PRO A 32 -2.85 7.87 29.45
C PRO A 32 -4.16 7.84 28.66
N GLU A 33 -4.34 6.83 27.81
CA GLU A 33 -5.53 6.62 27.00
C GLU A 33 -6.76 6.35 27.88
N ASN A 34 -6.73 5.30 28.69
CA ASN A 34 -7.85 4.93 29.57
C ASN A 34 -8.15 6.04 30.59
N TYR A 35 -7.13 6.73 31.09
CA TYR A 35 -7.31 7.84 32.01
C TYR A 35 -8.04 9.00 31.35
N HIS A 36 -7.64 9.39 30.13
CA HIS A 36 -8.33 10.44 29.37
C HIS A 36 -9.77 10.06 29.04
N PHE A 37 -10.00 8.81 28.60
CA PHE A 37 -11.34 8.30 28.31
C PHE A 37 -12.27 8.42 29.53
N VAL A 38 -11.83 7.91 30.68
CA VAL A 38 -12.63 7.95 31.91
C VAL A 38 -12.80 9.38 32.42
N TYR A 39 -11.78 10.21 32.32
CA TYR A 39 -11.85 11.63 32.66
C TYR A 39 -12.95 12.32 31.86
N THR A 40 -12.94 12.18 30.54
CA THR A 40 -13.94 12.80 29.63
C THR A 40 -15.36 12.32 29.92
N VAL A 41 -15.54 11.01 30.19
CA VAL A 41 -16.85 10.44 30.58
C VAL A 41 -17.37 11.04 31.89
N LEU A 42 -16.50 11.27 32.88
CA LEU A 42 -16.89 11.75 34.20
C LEU A 42 -17.05 13.27 34.29
N THR A 43 -16.36 14.04 33.42
CA THR A 43 -16.49 15.50 33.34
C THR A 43 -17.65 15.95 32.47
N GLU A 44 -18.08 15.15 31.49
CA GLU A 44 -19.21 15.44 30.60
C GLU A 44 -20.31 14.36 30.70
N PRO A 45 -21.02 14.27 31.84
CA PRO A 45 -21.96 13.17 32.12
C PRO A 45 -23.17 13.13 31.18
N ASN A 46 -23.50 14.24 30.51
CA ASN A 46 -24.58 14.31 29.51
C ASN A 46 -24.06 14.19 28.07
N GLY A 47 -22.75 14.04 27.87
CA GLY A 47 -22.13 13.94 26.55
C GLY A 47 -22.47 12.63 25.84
N PRO A 48 -22.35 12.59 24.50
CA PRO A 48 -22.67 11.42 23.69
C PRO A 48 -21.84 10.19 24.10
N LEU A 49 -20.59 10.40 24.53
CA LEU A 49 -19.70 9.34 25.01
C LEU A 49 -20.17 8.77 26.36
N ALA A 50 -20.53 9.62 27.32
CA ALA A 50 -21.03 9.19 28.62
C ALA A 50 -22.36 8.42 28.50
N GLN A 51 -23.26 8.84 27.60
CA GLN A 51 -24.51 8.13 27.31
C GLN A 51 -24.30 6.77 26.62
N ALA A 52 -23.26 6.65 25.79
CA ALA A 52 -22.93 5.39 25.13
C ALA A 52 -22.27 4.40 26.11
N VAL A 53 -21.40 4.89 26.99
CA VAL A 53 -20.84 4.10 28.11
C VAL A 53 -21.94 3.63 29.06
N ALA A 54 -22.85 4.53 29.47
CA ALA A 54 -23.98 4.18 30.34
C ALA A 54 -24.84 3.06 29.75
N ARG A 55 -25.11 3.07 28.43
CA ARG A 55 -25.86 2.01 27.74
C ARG A 55 -25.20 0.63 27.79
N ILE A 56 -23.87 0.58 27.83
CA ILE A 56 -23.10 -0.66 27.92
C ILE A 56 -23.06 -1.14 29.37
N THR A 57 -22.81 -0.24 30.31
CA THR A 57 -22.68 -0.57 31.74
C THR A 57 -24.04 -0.87 32.41
N ASP A 58 -25.14 -0.25 31.97
CA ASP A 58 -26.51 -0.53 32.46
C ASP A 58 -26.97 -1.96 32.16
N ARG A 59 -26.35 -2.62 31.18
CA ARG A 59 -26.56 -4.05 30.88
C ARG A 59 -25.72 -4.98 31.77
N GLY A 60 -25.05 -4.44 32.78
CA GLY A 60 -24.17 -5.19 33.69
C GLY A 60 -22.83 -5.63 33.05
N LEU A 61 -22.51 -5.12 31.86
CA LEU A 61 -21.31 -5.48 31.13
C LEU A 61 -20.15 -4.55 31.52
N ARG A 62 -18.97 -5.14 31.77
CA ARG A 62 -17.73 -4.38 31.96
C ARG A 62 -17.22 -3.86 30.62
N LEU A 63 -16.62 -2.66 30.63
CA LEU A 63 -15.99 -2.08 29.45
C LEU A 63 -14.77 -2.93 29.05
N SER A 64 -14.77 -3.40 27.80
CA SER A 64 -13.66 -4.15 27.20
C SER A 64 -12.96 -3.29 26.14
N ARG A 65 -11.74 -3.68 25.74
CA ARG A 65 -11.00 -3.03 24.64
C ARG A 65 -11.80 -2.98 23.34
N GLN A 66 -12.59 -4.01 23.08
CA GLN A 66 -13.44 -4.12 21.89
C GLN A 66 -14.61 -3.14 21.95
N ASN A 67 -15.25 -3.00 23.12
CA ASN A 67 -16.33 -2.03 23.33
C ASN A 67 -15.81 -0.58 23.24
N MET A 68 -14.59 -0.30 23.69
CA MET A 68 -13.98 1.04 23.57
C MET A 68 -13.66 1.42 22.12
N ALA A 69 -13.24 0.44 21.30
CA ALA A 69 -13.02 0.64 19.86
C ALA A 69 -14.34 0.89 19.10
N GLU A 70 -15.42 0.18 19.45
CA GLU A 70 -16.77 0.38 18.87
C GLU A 70 -17.38 1.74 19.22
N LEU A 71 -17.02 2.31 20.37
CA LEU A 71 -17.42 3.67 20.77
C LEU A 71 -16.68 4.77 19.98
N GLY A 72 -15.81 4.41 19.03
CA GLY A 72 -15.16 5.33 18.12
C GLY A 72 -14.15 6.25 18.79
N VAL A 73 -13.67 5.91 20.00
CA VAL A 73 -12.69 6.74 20.69
C VAL A 73 -11.29 6.40 20.18
N ASN A 74 -10.90 7.03 19.07
CA ASN A 74 -9.50 7.09 18.65
C ASN A 74 -8.75 8.03 19.60
N LEU A 75 -8.16 7.48 20.65
CA LEU A 75 -7.34 8.20 21.62
C LEU A 75 -5.93 8.35 21.08
N ASN A 76 -5.79 9.12 20.00
CA ASN A 76 -4.50 9.40 19.40
C ASN A 76 -3.79 10.51 20.19
N PHE A 77 -3.11 10.16 21.27
CA PHE A 77 -2.16 11.04 21.95
C PHE A 77 -0.73 10.68 21.53
N GLY A 78 -0.39 11.03 20.29
CA GLY A 78 1.00 11.28 19.93
C GLY A 78 1.50 12.57 20.61
N PRO A 79 2.82 12.73 20.82
CA PRO A 79 3.36 13.97 21.39
C PRO A 79 2.94 15.18 20.56
N LEU A 80 2.42 16.21 21.24
CA LEU A 80 1.90 17.47 20.67
C LEU A 80 2.79 18.02 19.55
N ARG A 81 2.33 17.86 18.29
CA ARG A 81 2.83 18.63 17.14
C ARG A 81 2.19 20.03 17.18
N LEU A 82 3.01 21.06 17.35
CA LEU A 82 2.61 22.44 17.05
C LEU A 82 2.18 22.52 15.58
N GLN A 83 0.93 22.94 15.36
CA GLN A 83 0.27 23.02 14.06
C GLN A 83 1.01 23.95 13.10
N ALA A 84 1.43 23.40 11.95
CA ALA A 84 1.52 24.13 10.69
C ALA A 84 0.77 23.29 9.66
N GLY A 85 -0.26 23.88 9.04
CA GLY A 85 -1.32 23.18 8.32
C GLY A 85 -0.84 22.30 7.17
N ALA A 86 -1.38 21.07 7.14
CA ALA A 86 -1.47 20.22 5.97
C ALA A 86 -2.78 19.43 6.07
N ASN A 87 -3.51 19.37 4.96
CA ASN A 87 -4.71 18.56 4.82
C ASN A 87 -4.32 17.07 4.90
N ASP A 88 -4.73 16.36 5.94
CA ASP A 88 -4.61 14.90 6.02
C ASP A 88 -5.90 14.26 5.47
N ASP A 89 -5.82 13.72 4.24
CA ASP A 89 -6.83 12.80 3.69
C ASP A 89 -6.67 11.39 4.31
N PRO A 90 -7.75 10.63 4.53
CA PRO A 90 -7.72 9.28 5.08
C PRO A 90 -7.32 8.27 3.99
N VAL A 91 -6.02 8.06 3.74
CA VAL A 91 -5.57 7.27 2.56
C VAL A 91 -5.21 5.81 2.84
N ASP A 92 -5.01 5.35 4.09
CA ASP A 92 -4.32 4.06 4.28
C ASP A 92 -5.21 2.80 4.33
N ASP A 93 -6.41 2.84 4.93
CA ASP A 93 -7.21 1.60 5.12
C ASP A 93 -7.99 1.17 3.86
N GLN A 94 -8.31 2.13 2.97
CA GLN A 94 -9.00 1.84 1.71
C GLN A 94 -8.03 1.33 0.63
N ALA A 95 -6.81 1.86 0.58
CA ALA A 95 -5.78 1.43 -0.36
C ALA A 95 -5.37 -0.03 -0.12
N VAL A 96 -5.13 -0.41 1.14
CA VAL A 96 -4.79 -1.80 1.52
C VAL A 96 -5.94 -2.77 1.20
N ARG A 97 -7.20 -2.37 1.39
CA ARG A 97 -8.36 -3.19 1.01
C ARG A 97 -8.47 -3.35 -0.51
N THR A 98 -8.30 -2.27 -1.27
CA THR A 98 -8.31 -2.32 -2.74
C THR A 98 -7.18 -3.18 -3.26
N GLU A 99 -5.99 -3.12 -2.65
CA GLU A 99 -4.85 -3.98 -2.98
C GLU A 99 -5.13 -5.46 -2.77
N LYS A 100 -5.65 -5.80 -1.61
CA LYS A 100 -5.99 -7.19 -1.29
C LYS A 100 -7.07 -7.71 -2.24
N LEU A 101 -8.04 -6.86 -2.60
CA LEU A 101 -9.07 -7.19 -3.56
C LEU A 101 -8.47 -7.43 -4.96
N VAL A 102 -7.60 -6.54 -5.44
CA VAL A 102 -6.93 -6.66 -6.74
C VAL A 102 -6.05 -7.91 -6.81
N ALA A 103 -5.27 -8.20 -5.77
CA ALA A 103 -4.45 -9.41 -5.70
C ALA A 103 -5.32 -10.69 -5.66
N GLN A 104 -6.44 -10.66 -4.93
CA GLN A 104 -7.39 -11.77 -4.87
C GLN A 104 -8.11 -11.97 -6.21
N THR A 105 -8.51 -10.89 -6.89
CA THR A 105 -9.11 -10.94 -8.22
C THR A 105 -8.11 -11.52 -9.22
N GLN A 106 -6.83 -11.13 -9.15
CA GLN A 106 -5.80 -11.70 -10.01
C GLN A 106 -5.65 -13.21 -9.81
N ALA A 107 -5.50 -13.66 -8.56
CA ALA A 107 -5.40 -15.08 -8.25
C ALA A 107 -6.65 -15.86 -8.71
N GLN A 108 -7.84 -15.26 -8.65
CA GLN A 108 -9.07 -15.85 -9.18
C GLN A 108 -9.08 -15.93 -10.71
N VAL A 109 -8.63 -14.89 -11.43
CA VAL A 109 -8.52 -14.92 -12.89
C VAL A 109 -7.46 -15.96 -13.32
N ASP A 110 -6.36 -16.06 -12.58
CA ASP A 110 -5.32 -17.05 -12.78
C ASP A 110 -5.85 -18.49 -12.56
N GLY A 111 -6.54 -18.75 -11.46
CA GLY A 111 -7.19 -20.04 -11.26
C GLY A 111 -8.26 -20.35 -12.32
N PHE A 112 -9.07 -19.35 -12.70
CA PHE A 112 -10.16 -19.54 -13.66
C PHE A 112 -9.65 -19.95 -15.04
N ALA A 113 -8.68 -19.23 -15.60
CA ALA A 113 -8.23 -19.60 -16.94
C ALA A 113 -7.25 -20.78 -16.98
N ASP A 114 -6.66 -21.17 -15.84
CA ASP A 114 -6.05 -22.50 -15.72
C ASP A 114 -7.11 -23.61 -15.79
N MET A 115 -8.23 -23.44 -15.07
CA MET A 115 -9.36 -24.36 -15.13
C MET A 115 -9.96 -24.46 -16.52
N MET A 116 -10.13 -23.33 -17.22
CA MET A 116 -10.64 -23.30 -18.59
C MET A 116 -9.69 -23.99 -19.58
N ARG A 117 -8.37 -23.81 -19.44
CA ARG A 117 -7.38 -24.54 -20.25
C ARG A 117 -7.48 -26.05 -20.02
N ASN A 118 -7.61 -26.49 -18.78
CA ASN A 118 -7.77 -27.91 -18.46
C ASN A 118 -9.07 -28.49 -19.03
N MET A 119 -10.19 -27.79 -18.83
CA MET A 119 -11.50 -28.20 -19.35
C MET A 119 -11.50 -28.28 -20.88
N ARG A 120 -10.84 -27.34 -21.56
CA ARG A 120 -10.69 -27.37 -23.02
C ARG A 120 -9.92 -28.60 -23.48
N ASN A 121 -8.80 -28.92 -22.82
CA ASN A 121 -7.98 -30.08 -23.19
C ASN A 121 -8.80 -31.38 -23.01
N GLU A 122 -9.46 -31.54 -21.86
CA GLU A 122 -10.30 -32.71 -21.56
C GLU A 122 -11.50 -32.83 -22.52
N THR A 123 -12.15 -31.71 -22.85
CA THR A 123 -13.27 -31.70 -23.82
C THR A 123 -12.79 -32.05 -25.22
N SER A 124 -11.61 -31.57 -25.63
CA SER A 124 -10.99 -31.88 -26.92
C SER A 124 -10.63 -33.36 -27.07
N ASP A 125 -10.12 -33.97 -25.99
CA ASP A 125 -9.82 -35.39 -25.95
C ASP A 125 -11.10 -36.22 -26.04
N PHE A 126 -12.12 -35.87 -25.23
CA PHE A 126 -13.44 -36.50 -25.30
C PHE A 126 -14.10 -36.36 -26.68
N GLY A 127 -14.01 -35.18 -27.31
CA GLY A 127 -14.53 -34.93 -28.65
C GLY A 127 -13.85 -35.79 -29.71
N ARG A 128 -12.54 -36.04 -29.58
CA ARG A 128 -11.80 -36.98 -30.43
C ARG A 128 -12.24 -38.43 -30.22
N ASP A 129 -12.40 -38.86 -28.97
CA ASP A 129 -12.83 -40.23 -28.65
C ASP A 129 -14.25 -40.53 -29.15
N LEU A 130 -15.16 -39.54 -29.01
CA LEU A 130 -16.52 -39.67 -29.53
C LEU A 130 -16.54 -39.75 -31.06
N ALA A 131 -15.66 -38.99 -31.72
CA ALA A 131 -15.52 -39.02 -33.18
C ALA A 131 -15.04 -40.38 -33.68
N ALA A 132 -14.04 -40.96 -33.02
CA ALA A 132 -13.52 -42.29 -33.33
C ALA A 132 -14.60 -43.36 -33.14
N SER A 133 -15.31 -43.33 -32.00
CA SER A 133 -16.39 -44.28 -31.69
C SER A 133 -17.57 -44.18 -32.67
N ALA A 134 -17.94 -42.96 -33.06
CA ALA A 134 -19.00 -42.73 -34.05
C ALA A 134 -18.67 -43.33 -35.42
N GLU A 135 -17.40 -43.26 -35.82
CA GLU A 135 -16.92 -43.81 -37.08
C GLU A 135 -16.88 -45.34 -37.06
N GLU A 136 -16.54 -45.94 -35.92
CA GLU A 136 -16.57 -47.40 -35.73
C GLU A 136 -18.01 -47.95 -35.77
N ILE A 137 -18.96 -47.25 -35.15
CA ILE A 137 -20.39 -47.61 -35.19
C ILE A 137 -20.94 -47.52 -36.62
N ARG A 138 -20.54 -46.50 -37.40
CA ARG A 138 -20.92 -46.38 -38.82
C ARG A 138 -20.40 -47.53 -39.69
N ARG A 139 -19.26 -48.12 -39.33
CA ARG A 139 -18.65 -49.24 -40.06
C ARG A 139 -19.25 -50.60 -39.71
N SER A 140 -19.90 -50.74 -38.56
CA SER A 140 -20.59 -51.97 -38.13
C SER A 140 -22.09 -51.94 -38.48
N THR A 141 -22.40 -51.81 -39.76
CA THR A 141 -23.78 -51.90 -40.28
C THR A 141 -24.24 -53.35 -40.34
N ASP A 142 -25.13 -53.77 -39.42
CA ASP A 142 -26.18 -54.79 -39.68
C ASP A 142 -27.21 -54.99 -38.54
N LEU A 143 -27.44 -54.01 -37.66
CA LEU A 143 -28.40 -54.13 -36.54
C LEU A 143 -29.46 -53.00 -36.51
N PRO A 144 -30.75 -53.32 -36.33
CA PRO A 144 -31.80 -52.31 -36.14
C PRO A 144 -31.52 -51.45 -34.89
N GLY A 145 -31.57 -50.12 -35.03
CA GLY A 145 -31.33 -49.15 -33.95
C GLY A 145 -29.95 -48.46 -33.97
N MET A 146 -29.00 -48.93 -34.79
CA MET A 146 -27.68 -48.27 -34.98
C MET A 146 -27.79 -46.85 -35.56
N GLU A 147 -28.84 -46.58 -36.35
CA GLU A 147 -29.07 -45.29 -37.02
C GLU A 147 -29.44 -44.18 -36.02
N ASP A 148 -30.20 -44.52 -34.97
CA ASP A 148 -30.51 -43.60 -33.87
C ASP A 148 -29.28 -43.31 -33.01
N ILE A 149 -28.44 -44.31 -32.76
CA ILE A 149 -27.16 -44.14 -32.06
C ILE A 149 -26.26 -43.22 -32.87
N ALA A 150 -26.10 -43.44 -34.18
CA ALA A 150 -25.30 -42.59 -35.05
C ALA A 150 -25.81 -41.13 -35.07
N ARG A 151 -27.13 -40.92 -35.09
CA ARG A 151 -27.76 -39.59 -35.06
C ARG A 151 -27.53 -38.88 -33.71
N ILE A 152 -27.70 -39.58 -32.60
CA ILE A 152 -27.46 -39.05 -31.25
C ILE A 152 -25.98 -38.69 -31.08
N THR A 153 -25.07 -39.59 -31.48
CA THR A 153 -23.63 -39.35 -31.43
C THR A 153 -23.23 -38.16 -32.30
N GLY A 154 -23.78 -38.02 -33.51
CA GLY A 154 -23.58 -36.83 -34.34
C GLY A 154 -24.05 -35.52 -33.67
N THR A 155 -25.19 -35.57 -32.98
CA THR A 155 -25.72 -34.42 -32.22
C THR A 155 -24.83 -34.09 -31.01
N MET A 156 -24.34 -35.11 -30.29
CA MET A 156 -23.38 -34.94 -29.19
C MET A 156 -22.06 -34.35 -29.69
N MET A 157 -21.51 -34.85 -30.79
CA MET A 157 -20.29 -34.30 -31.39
C MET A 157 -20.44 -32.83 -31.77
N ALA A 158 -21.59 -32.44 -32.36
CA ALA A 158 -21.87 -31.04 -32.69
C ALA A 158 -21.91 -30.16 -31.43
N ARG A 159 -22.51 -30.65 -30.33
CA ARG A 159 -22.54 -29.94 -29.05
C ARG A 159 -21.16 -29.84 -28.40
N VAL A 160 -20.36 -30.90 -28.46
CA VAL A 160 -18.97 -30.91 -27.95
C VAL A 160 -18.12 -29.91 -28.72
N ARG A 161 -18.15 -29.91 -30.05
CA ARG A 161 -17.42 -28.94 -30.88
C ARG A 161 -17.86 -27.49 -30.62
N TYR A 162 -19.15 -27.27 -30.42
CA TYR A 162 -19.67 -25.95 -30.04
C TYR A 162 -19.15 -25.51 -28.67
N ALA A 163 -19.14 -26.42 -27.68
CA ALA A 163 -18.59 -26.15 -26.36
C ALA A 163 -17.08 -25.87 -26.42
N GLU A 164 -16.30 -26.63 -27.21
CA GLU A 164 -14.87 -26.40 -27.45
C GLU A 164 -14.61 -25.00 -28.00
N SER A 165 -15.35 -24.58 -29.04
CA SER A 165 -15.20 -23.24 -29.63
C SER A 165 -15.55 -22.13 -28.63
N LYS A 166 -16.58 -22.33 -27.79
CA LYS A 166 -16.92 -21.38 -26.72
C LYS A 166 -15.86 -21.31 -25.63
N LEU A 167 -15.31 -22.47 -25.22
CA LEU A 167 -14.20 -22.53 -24.28
C LEU A 167 -12.96 -21.83 -24.83
N GLU A 168 -12.64 -22.03 -26.11
CA GLU A 168 -11.51 -21.37 -26.77
C GLU A 168 -11.65 -19.84 -26.75
N SER A 169 -12.81 -19.31 -27.15
CA SER A 169 -13.08 -17.88 -27.09
C SER A 169 -12.95 -17.33 -25.67
N ALA A 170 -13.47 -18.05 -24.67
CA ALA A 170 -13.42 -17.62 -23.28
C ALA A 170 -11.99 -17.69 -22.70
N THR A 171 -11.18 -18.68 -23.11
CA THR A 171 -9.75 -18.74 -22.71
C THR A 171 -8.97 -17.55 -23.27
N ALA A 172 -9.18 -17.20 -24.54
CA ALA A 172 -8.52 -16.05 -25.15
C ALA A 172 -8.90 -14.72 -24.48
N GLU A 173 -10.19 -14.55 -24.14
CA GLU A 173 -10.67 -13.37 -23.42
C GLU A 173 -10.06 -13.28 -22.01
N ALA A 174 -9.99 -14.39 -21.28
CA ALA A 174 -9.37 -14.42 -19.96
C ALA A 174 -7.87 -14.08 -20.01
N ASP A 175 -7.14 -14.56 -21.01
CA ASP A 175 -5.72 -14.22 -21.18
C ASP A 175 -5.51 -12.72 -21.49
N ILE A 176 -6.39 -12.12 -22.31
CA ILE A 176 -6.37 -10.67 -22.55
C ILE A 176 -6.64 -9.89 -21.26
N LEU A 177 -7.61 -10.33 -20.46
CA LEU A 177 -7.93 -9.68 -19.18
C LEU A 177 -6.76 -9.77 -18.19
N ARG A 178 -6.09 -10.93 -18.09
CA ARG A 178 -4.87 -11.08 -17.29
C ARG A 178 -3.79 -10.11 -17.71
N GLN A 179 -3.51 -10.02 -19.02
CA GLN A 179 -2.49 -9.14 -19.54
C GLN A 179 -2.78 -7.68 -19.19
N LYS A 180 -4.03 -7.23 -19.39
CA LYS A 180 -4.46 -5.88 -19.02
C LYS A 180 -4.35 -5.61 -17.52
N LEU A 181 -4.67 -6.61 -16.69
CA LEU A 181 -4.59 -6.46 -15.24
C LEU A 181 -3.13 -6.35 -14.78
N ALA A 182 -2.23 -7.15 -15.36
CA ALA A 182 -0.79 -7.06 -15.11
C ALA A 182 -0.22 -5.69 -15.55
N GLU A 183 -0.57 -5.22 -16.74
CA GLU A 183 -0.14 -3.90 -17.25
C GLU A 183 -0.64 -2.75 -16.36
N ALA A 184 -1.90 -2.84 -15.90
CA ALA A 184 -2.49 -1.85 -15.00
C ALA A 184 -1.77 -1.83 -13.63
N GLN A 185 -1.42 -3.00 -13.09
CA GLN A 185 -0.66 -3.09 -11.84
C GLN A 185 0.76 -2.54 -11.96
N ASP A 186 1.46 -2.88 -13.05
CA ASP A 186 2.83 -2.41 -13.26
C ASP A 186 2.86 -0.88 -13.46
N SER A 187 1.87 -0.35 -14.17
CA SER A 187 1.65 1.10 -14.29
C SER A 187 1.33 1.74 -12.94
N ALA A 188 0.53 1.08 -12.10
CA ALA A 188 0.18 1.55 -10.75
C ALA A 188 1.37 1.54 -9.77
N ARG A 189 2.47 0.86 -10.10
CA ARG A 189 3.72 0.83 -9.32
C ARG A 189 4.76 1.84 -9.80
N ARG A 190 4.51 2.54 -10.90
CA ARG A 190 5.42 3.53 -11.47
C ARG A 190 4.88 4.95 -11.31
N ASP A 191 5.79 5.88 -11.18
CA ASP A 191 5.50 7.31 -11.26
C ASP A 191 5.36 7.71 -12.74
N PRO A 192 4.24 8.31 -13.16
CA PRO A 192 3.98 8.61 -14.58
C PRO A 192 4.92 9.67 -15.17
N LEU A 193 5.56 10.50 -14.33
CA LEU A 193 6.46 11.55 -14.81
C LEU A 193 7.87 11.02 -15.10
N THR A 194 8.42 10.25 -14.16
CA THR A 194 9.82 9.81 -14.14
C THR A 194 10.00 8.36 -14.56
N GLY A 195 8.94 7.55 -14.54
CA GLY A 195 8.99 6.11 -14.80
C GLY A 195 9.59 5.29 -13.66
N LEU A 196 10.07 5.94 -12.60
CA LEU A 196 10.61 5.28 -11.41
C LEU A 196 9.51 4.52 -10.65
N PRO A 197 9.86 3.51 -9.84
CA PRO A 197 9.00 3.06 -8.75
C PRO A 197 8.38 4.23 -7.99
N ASN A 198 7.10 4.13 -7.65
CA ASN A 198 6.43 5.15 -6.85
C ASN A 198 6.46 4.80 -5.34
N ARG A 199 5.87 5.67 -4.51
CA ARG A 199 5.74 5.44 -3.06
C ARG A 199 5.19 4.05 -2.71
N ARG A 200 4.21 3.56 -3.48
CA ARG A 200 3.60 2.25 -3.27
C ARG A 200 4.60 1.12 -3.54
N ALA A 201 5.29 1.14 -4.66
CA ALA A 201 6.31 0.13 -4.98
C ALA A 201 7.44 0.07 -3.93
N LEU A 202 7.82 1.21 -3.37
CA LEU A 202 8.79 1.28 -2.26
C LEU A 202 8.25 0.64 -0.97
N ALA A 203 6.99 0.91 -0.61
CA ALA A 203 6.36 0.30 0.56
C ALA A 203 6.28 -1.24 0.44
N GLU A 204 5.92 -1.75 -0.73
CA GLU A 204 5.93 -3.18 -1.04
C GLU A 204 7.34 -3.79 -0.96
N ALA A 205 8.38 -3.05 -1.39
CA ALA A 205 9.76 -3.50 -1.28
C ALA A 205 10.26 -3.55 0.18
N LEU A 206 9.78 -2.66 1.03
CA LEU A 206 10.09 -2.65 2.46
C LEU A 206 9.38 -3.78 3.21
N SER A 207 8.12 -4.09 2.87
CA SER A 207 7.35 -5.15 3.52
C SER A 207 7.89 -6.56 3.23
N THR A 208 8.57 -6.74 2.10
CA THR A 208 9.20 -8.02 1.68
C THR A 208 10.61 -8.21 2.25
N ARG A 209 11.09 -7.29 3.11
CA ARG A 209 12.42 -7.40 3.73
C ARG A 209 12.52 -8.67 4.56
N SER A 210 13.47 -9.52 4.20
CA SER A 210 13.70 -10.81 4.83
C SER A 210 15.03 -10.78 5.58
N GLY A 211 14.96 -10.71 6.91
CA GLY A 211 16.12 -10.82 7.80
C GLY A 211 16.85 -9.51 8.16
N PRO A 212 17.86 -9.58 9.04
CA PRO A 212 18.53 -8.43 9.65
C PRO A 212 19.73 -7.91 8.83
N GLY A 213 19.70 -8.04 7.50
CA GLY A 213 20.78 -7.56 6.63
C GLY A 213 21.02 -6.04 6.80
N PRO A 214 22.23 -5.54 6.52
CA PRO A 214 22.49 -4.11 6.57
C PRO A 214 21.71 -3.46 5.44
N ASP A 215 20.49 -3.01 5.71
CA ASP A 215 19.67 -2.29 4.75
C ASP A 215 19.52 -0.86 5.25
N CYS A 216 19.57 0.11 4.33
CA CYS A 216 19.38 1.52 4.65
C CYS A 216 18.25 2.10 3.79
N ILE A 217 17.56 3.09 4.36
CA ILE A 217 16.62 3.91 3.62
C ILE A 217 17.10 5.36 3.61
N ALA A 218 16.98 6.00 2.45
CA ALA A 218 17.22 7.42 2.29
C ALA A 218 15.98 8.13 1.76
N ILE A 219 15.75 9.36 2.22
CA ILE A 219 14.78 10.30 1.66
C ILE A 219 15.56 11.52 1.19
N CYS A 220 15.25 11.96 -0.03
CA CYS A 220 15.89 13.07 -0.68
C CYS A 220 14.85 14.03 -1.23
N ASP A 221 15.19 15.30 -1.29
CA ASP A 221 14.32 16.35 -1.79
C ASP A 221 15.12 17.37 -2.61
N VAL A 222 14.51 17.84 -3.69
CA VAL A 222 15.13 18.81 -4.59
C VAL A 222 15.08 20.20 -3.98
N ASP A 223 16.25 20.77 -3.73
CA ASP A 223 16.36 22.04 -3.03
C ASP A 223 15.72 23.19 -3.83
N ARG A 224 14.78 23.90 -3.19
CA ARG A 224 14.12 25.08 -3.74
C ARG A 224 13.38 24.79 -5.06
N PHE A 225 12.82 23.58 -5.22
CA PHE A 225 12.12 23.19 -6.45
C PHE A 225 10.95 24.12 -6.82
N LYS A 226 10.20 24.62 -5.82
CA LYS A 226 9.18 25.66 -6.06
C LYS A 226 9.72 26.87 -6.81
N MET A 227 10.92 27.35 -6.49
CA MET A 227 11.54 28.49 -7.21
C MET A 227 11.83 28.15 -8.68
N ILE A 228 12.19 26.90 -8.98
CA ILE A 228 12.40 26.43 -10.36
C ILE A 228 11.09 26.50 -11.13
N ASN A 229 9.99 26.02 -10.55
CA ASN A 229 8.67 26.10 -11.16
C ASN A 229 8.20 27.54 -11.34
N ASP A 230 8.39 28.38 -10.32
CA ASP A 230 7.95 29.78 -10.35
C ASP A 230 8.72 30.59 -11.42
N GLN A 231 10.02 30.30 -11.62
CA GLN A 231 10.87 31.04 -12.57
C GLN A 231 10.82 30.50 -14.00
N HIS A 232 10.60 29.20 -14.18
CA HIS A 232 10.75 28.54 -15.48
C HIS A 232 9.52 27.75 -15.92
N GLY A 233 8.49 27.67 -15.08
CA GLY A 233 7.26 26.93 -15.34
C GLY A 233 7.36 25.43 -15.05
N HIS A 234 6.20 24.81 -14.80
CA HIS A 234 6.08 23.39 -14.44
C HIS A 234 6.71 22.45 -15.46
N GLY A 235 6.60 22.74 -16.77
CA GLY A 235 7.22 21.90 -17.81
C GLY A 235 8.75 21.84 -17.73
N VAL A 236 9.40 22.83 -17.11
CA VAL A 236 10.84 22.81 -16.84
C VAL A 236 11.13 22.01 -15.58
N GLY A 237 10.37 22.23 -14.50
CA GLY A 237 10.46 21.41 -13.28
C GLY A 237 10.30 19.92 -13.56
N ASP A 238 9.35 19.55 -14.41
CA ASP A 238 9.13 18.18 -14.85
C ASP A 238 10.34 17.55 -15.54
N ARG A 239 11.10 18.34 -16.32
CA ARG A 239 12.34 17.87 -16.95
C ARG A 239 13.47 17.74 -15.93
N VAL A 240 13.52 18.65 -14.96
CA VAL A 240 14.46 18.57 -13.84
C VAL A 240 14.24 17.29 -13.05
N LEU A 241 13.00 16.98 -12.66
CA LEU A 241 12.68 15.77 -11.92
C LEU A 241 13.04 14.49 -12.69
N ARG A 242 12.78 14.43 -14.00
CA ARG A 242 13.19 13.30 -14.84
C ARG A 242 14.70 13.10 -14.84
N ALA A 243 15.47 14.17 -15.05
CA ALA A 243 16.93 14.08 -15.09
C ALA A 243 17.54 13.72 -13.73
N ILE A 244 16.97 14.25 -12.64
CA ILE A 244 17.38 13.85 -11.28
C ILE A 244 17.09 12.37 -11.08
N GLY A 245 15.90 11.89 -11.45
CA GLY A 245 15.55 10.48 -11.40
C GLY A 245 16.53 9.59 -12.17
N THR A 246 16.87 9.97 -13.41
CA THR A 246 17.90 9.27 -14.21
C THR A 246 19.25 9.26 -13.51
N THR A 247 19.71 10.41 -13.00
CA THR A 247 21.00 10.54 -12.31
C THR A 247 21.05 9.66 -11.06
N LEU A 248 19.98 9.62 -10.27
CA LEU A 248 19.89 8.79 -9.08
C LEU A 248 19.96 7.30 -9.43
N VAL A 249 19.27 6.87 -10.49
CA VAL A 249 19.32 5.46 -10.95
C VAL A 249 20.71 5.07 -11.45
N GLU A 250 21.40 5.95 -12.19
CA GLU A 250 22.75 5.70 -12.68
C GLU A 250 23.76 5.60 -11.51
N MET A 251 23.64 6.47 -10.51
CA MET A 251 24.56 6.53 -9.38
C MET A 251 24.30 5.47 -8.30
N LEU A 252 23.05 5.05 -8.14
CA LEU A 252 22.59 4.11 -7.11
C LEU A 252 22.16 2.77 -7.73
N GLY A 253 22.73 2.43 -8.89
CA GLY A 253 22.44 1.20 -9.60
C GLY A 253 22.60 -0.03 -8.70
N GLY A 254 21.61 -0.93 -8.71
CA GLY A 254 21.53 -2.07 -7.80
C GLY A 254 20.68 -1.82 -6.54
N HIS A 255 20.24 -0.59 -6.32
CA HIS A 255 19.28 -0.23 -5.27
C HIS A 255 17.94 0.22 -5.87
N LEU A 256 16.90 0.24 -5.04
CA LEU A 256 15.57 0.68 -5.47
C LEU A 256 15.45 2.19 -5.24
N VAL A 257 15.44 2.96 -6.33
CA VAL A 257 15.18 4.40 -6.34
C VAL A 257 13.71 4.62 -6.71
N ALA A 258 12.98 5.35 -5.87
CA ALA A 258 11.57 5.64 -6.05
C ALA A 258 11.30 7.15 -5.99
N ARG A 259 10.27 7.62 -6.71
CA ARG A 259 9.71 8.95 -6.47
C ARG A 259 8.62 8.83 -5.40
N HIS A 260 8.89 9.41 -4.23
CA HIS A 260 8.01 9.31 -3.06
C HIS A 260 6.90 10.35 -3.09
N GLY A 261 7.21 11.56 -3.54
CA GLY A 261 6.32 12.71 -3.55
C GLY A 261 6.53 13.62 -4.76
N GLY A 262 6.04 14.85 -4.68
CA GLY A 262 6.12 15.82 -5.78
C GLY A 262 7.57 16.11 -6.20
N GLU A 263 8.43 16.47 -5.24
CA GLU A 263 9.85 16.75 -5.45
C GLU A 263 10.78 15.83 -4.63
N GLU A 264 10.20 14.77 -4.08
CA GLU A 264 10.84 13.87 -3.13
C GLU A 264 11.15 12.51 -3.76
N PHE A 265 12.36 12.03 -3.52
CA PHE A 265 12.84 10.72 -3.92
C PHE A 265 13.18 9.92 -2.67
N ALA A 266 13.00 8.60 -2.74
CA ALA A 266 13.41 7.70 -1.67
C ALA A 266 14.22 6.54 -2.26
N VAL A 267 15.18 6.06 -1.50
CA VAL A 267 16.11 5.02 -1.93
C VAL A 267 16.15 3.92 -0.87
N LEU A 268 15.86 2.69 -1.28
CA LEU A 268 16.07 1.49 -0.47
C LEU A 268 17.36 0.82 -0.93
N MET A 269 18.39 0.89 -0.08
CA MET A 269 19.71 0.32 -0.30
C MET A 269 19.82 -1.01 0.45
N ARG A 270 19.82 -2.12 -0.30
CA ARG A 270 19.94 -3.47 0.27
C ARG A 270 21.38 -3.88 0.45
N ASN A 271 21.67 -4.65 1.49
CA ASN A 271 23.01 -5.17 1.78
C ASN A 271 24.11 -4.07 1.80
N THR A 272 23.75 -2.87 2.28
CA THR A 272 24.56 -1.67 2.33
C THR A 272 24.62 -1.14 3.76
N THR A 273 25.83 -0.97 4.29
CA THR A 273 26.02 -0.37 5.63
C THR A 273 25.68 1.13 5.63
N LEU A 274 25.35 1.71 6.79
CA LEU A 274 25.01 3.14 6.88
C LEU A 274 26.12 4.05 6.33
N ALA A 275 27.39 3.74 6.61
CA ALA A 275 28.52 4.51 6.12
C ALA A 275 28.65 4.45 4.60
N GLU A 276 28.43 3.28 4.01
CA GLU A 276 28.45 3.09 2.56
C GLU A 276 27.25 3.79 1.90
N ALA A 277 26.06 3.65 2.48
CA ALA A 277 24.83 4.29 2.03
C ALA A 277 24.97 5.82 2.01
N ALA A 278 25.53 6.41 3.08
CA ALA A 278 25.81 7.83 3.14
C ALA A 278 26.79 8.30 2.05
N ARG A 279 27.86 7.53 1.80
CA ARG A 279 28.85 7.83 0.76
C ARG A 279 28.24 7.74 -0.65
N LEU A 280 27.45 6.70 -0.93
CA LEU A 280 26.76 6.52 -2.21
C LEU A 280 25.76 7.66 -2.46
N LEU A 281 24.99 8.02 -1.44
CA LEU A 281 24.01 9.08 -1.54
C LEU A 281 24.65 10.45 -1.74
N ASP A 282 25.76 10.75 -1.04
CA ASP A 282 26.48 12.01 -1.22
C ASP A 282 27.13 12.10 -2.62
N ALA A 283 27.64 10.98 -3.15
CA ALA A 283 28.11 10.91 -4.53
C ALA A 283 26.98 11.18 -5.54
N ALA A 284 25.79 10.60 -5.32
CA ALA A 284 24.61 10.85 -6.15
C ALA A 284 24.15 12.31 -6.07
N ARG A 285 24.17 12.91 -4.87
CA ARG A 285 23.92 14.35 -4.68
C ARG A 285 24.90 15.20 -5.48
N ALA A 286 26.20 14.94 -5.37
CA ALA A 286 27.22 15.67 -6.10
C ALA A 286 27.05 15.54 -7.62
N ALA A 287 26.66 14.36 -8.11
CA ALA A 287 26.34 14.14 -9.51
C ALA A 287 25.15 15.02 -9.97
N VAL A 288 24.05 15.04 -9.21
CA VAL A 288 22.89 15.93 -9.47
C VAL A 288 23.32 17.39 -9.52
N ALA A 289 24.13 17.83 -8.55
CA ALA A 289 24.64 19.19 -8.47
C ALA A 289 25.56 19.57 -9.65
N SER A 290 26.19 18.59 -10.28
CA SER A 290 27.05 18.79 -11.46
C SER A 290 26.24 18.89 -12.77
N THR A 291 25.01 18.38 -12.79
CA THR A 291 24.15 18.36 -13.98
C THR A 291 23.79 19.78 -14.43
N ARG A 292 24.02 20.06 -15.71
CA ARG A 292 23.77 21.37 -16.32
C ARG A 292 22.40 21.37 -17.00
N PHE A 293 21.45 22.07 -16.41
CA PHE A 293 20.11 22.21 -16.95
C PHE A 293 20.00 23.43 -17.87
N ARG A 294 19.45 23.24 -19.08
CA ARG A 294 19.22 24.32 -20.06
C ARG A 294 17.73 24.46 -20.37
N THR A 295 17.25 25.69 -20.51
CA THR A 295 15.91 25.97 -21.03
C THR A 295 15.89 25.81 -22.55
N ARG A 296 14.82 25.24 -23.12
CA ARG A 296 14.69 25.11 -24.58
C ARG A 296 14.42 26.45 -25.27
N GLU A 297 13.75 27.37 -24.59
CA GLU A 297 13.29 28.64 -25.17
C GLU A 297 14.38 29.71 -25.22
N THR A 298 15.25 29.78 -24.20
CA THR A 298 16.27 30.83 -24.10
C THR A 298 17.70 30.31 -24.16
N ALA A 299 17.90 28.99 -24.21
CA ALA A 299 19.19 28.32 -24.05
C ALA A 299 19.97 28.74 -22.78
N ALA A 300 19.29 29.42 -21.85
CA ALA A 300 19.88 29.93 -20.63
C ALA A 300 20.15 28.77 -19.67
N LEU A 301 21.30 28.84 -18.99
CA LEU A 301 21.65 27.88 -17.97
C LEU A 301 20.80 28.16 -16.73
N ILE A 302 20.06 27.15 -16.27
CA ILE A 302 19.37 27.22 -14.98
C ILE A 302 20.45 27.22 -13.90
N ARG A 303 20.24 27.98 -12.82
CA ARG A 303 21.10 27.92 -11.63
C ARG A 303 21.27 26.47 -11.19
N GLN A 304 22.40 26.21 -10.53
CA GLN A 304 22.72 24.90 -9.98
C GLN A 304 21.55 24.34 -9.18
N ILE A 305 21.11 23.14 -9.54
CA ILE A 305 20.03 22.40 -8.88
C ILE A 305 20.70 21.41 -7.94
N THR A 306 20.34 21.45 -6.66
CA THR A 306 20.94 20.62 -5.62
C THR A 306 19.87 19.73 -4.97
N LEU A 307 20.34 18.76 -4.21
CA LEU A 307 19.51 17.78 -3.52
C LEU A 307 19.98 17.73 -2.06
N SER A 308 19.04 17.71 -1.13
CA SER A 308 19.33 17.37 0.28
C SER A 308 18.84 15.97 0.58
N GLY A 309 19.55 15.24 1.45
CA GLY A 309 19.23 13.85 1.77
C GLY A 309 19.36 13.52 3.25
N GLY A 310 18.50 12.63 3.74
CA GLY A 310 18.60 11.98 5.04
C GLY A 310 18.66 10.47 4.86
N VAL A 311 19.63 9.79 5.49
CA VAL A 311 19.81 8.34 5.37
C VAL A 311 19.93 7.66 6.73
N THR A 312 19.20 6.57 6.93
CA THR A 312 19.23 5.81 8.19
C THR A 312 19.28 4.32 7.92
N ALA A 313 19.87 3.57 8.87
CA ALA A 313 19.82 2.12 8.84
C ALA A 313 18.41 1.63 9.22
N LEU A 314 17.98 0.54 8.59
CA LEU A 314 16.75 -0.15 8.94
C LEU A 314 17.01 -1.11 10.10
N VAL A 315 16.25 -0.99 11.18
CA VAL A 315 16.41 -1.85 12.37
C VAL A 315 15.55 -3.10 12.21
N ALA A 316 15.99 -4.23 12.77
CA ALA A 316 15.21 -5.47 12.75
C ALA A 316 13.86 -5.30 13.47
N ASN A 317 12.78 -5.88 12.92
CA ASN A 317 11.41 -5.80 13.45
C ASN A 317 10.84 -4.38 13.58
N GLU A 318 11.43 -3.42 12.88
CA GLU A 318 10.96 -2.04 12.85
C GLU A 318 9.82 -1.86 11.84
N HIS A 319 8.82 -1.04 12.19
CA HIS A 319 7.82 -0.60 11.23
C HIS A 319 8.44 0.34 10.20
N SER A 320 8.03 0.20 8.93
CA SER A 320 8.54 1.04 7.84
C SER A 320 8.40 2.53 8.12
N ASP A 321 7.29 2.95 8.73
CA ASP A 321 6.99 4.36 9.02
C ASP A 321 7.98 4.98 10.01
N ASP A 322 8.48 4.21 10.98
CA ASP A 322 9.49 4.69 11.94
C ASP A 322 10.82 4.98 11.24
N ALA A 323 11.19 4.15 10.26
CA ALA A 323 12.41 4.31 9.48
C ALA A 323 12.30 5.52 8.54
N PHE A 324 11.15 5.69 7.88
CA PHE A 324 10.85 6.89 7.10
C PHE A 324 10.91 8.15 7.97
N ALA A 325 10.30 8.14 9.14
CA ALA A 325 10.32 9.29 10.05
C ALA A 325 11.74 9.65 10.51
N ARG A 326 12.64 8.68 10.70
CA ARG A 326 14.06 8.95 10.97
C ARG A 326 14.76 9.59 9.77
N ALA A 327 14.62 9.01 8.58
CA ALA A 327 15.23 9.55 7.37
C ALA A 327 14.71 10.97 7.07
N ASP A 328 13.42 11.24 7.29
CA ASP A 328 12.82 12.56 7.11
C ASP A 328 13.38 13.60 8.09
N ARG A 329 13.56 13.23 9.37
CA ARG A 329 14.23 14.12 10.34
C ARG A 329 15.67 14.46 9.92
N LEU A 330 16.39 13.50 9.36
CA LEU A 330 17.75 13.72 8.85
C LEU A 330 17.73 14.62 7.60
N LEU A 331 16.77 14.43 6.70
CA LEU A 331 16.56 15.32 5.55
C LEU A 331 16.24 16.75 6.00
N TYR A 332 15.38 16.91 6.99
CA TYR A 332 15.08 18.21 7.58
C TYR A 332 16.32 18.88 8.17
N ALA A 333 17.18 18.10 8.86
CA ALA A 333 18.46 18.59 9.35
C ALA A 333 19.38 19.06 8.20
N ALA A 334 19.49 18.29 7.12
CA ALA A 334 20.24 18.69 5.93
C ALA A 334 19.71 20.00 5.31
N LYS A 335 18.39 20.16 5.21
CA LYS A 335 17.76 21.39 4.70
C LYS A 335 18.01 22.59 5.61
N SER A 336 17.98 22.38 6.92
CA SER A 336 18.18 23.43 7.94
C SER A 336 19.63 23.86 8.04
N ASN A 337 20.57 22.94 7.82
CA ASN A 337 22.02 23.19 7.87
C ASN A 337 22.58 23.78 6.57
N GLY A 338 21.75 24.34 5.69
CA GLY A 338 22.20 25.04 4.48
C GLY A 338 21.91 24.34 3.16
N ARG A 339 21.25 23.18 3.16
CA ARG A 339 20.94 22.35 1.97
C ARG A 339 22.19 21.78 1.27
N ASP A 340 21.99 21.11 0.13
CA ASP A 340 23.06 20.47 -0.66
C ASP A 340 23.98 19.56 0.17
N GLN A 341 23.38 18.75 1.04
CA GLN A 341 24.14 17.82 1.89
C GLN A 341 23.32 16.58 2.26
N VAL A 342 24.03 15.57 2.73
CA VAL A 342 23.46 14.33 3.28
C VAL A 342 23.70 14.27 4.78
N CYS A 343 22.65 14.02 5.55
CA CYS A 343 22.75 13.68 6.97
C CYS A 343 22.48 12.19 7.18
N ALA A 344 23.34 11.51 7.94
CA ALA A 344 23.22 10.09 8.25
C ALA A 344 23.03 9.87 9.75
N GLY A 345 22.19 8.91 10.16
CA GLY A 345 21.94 8.65 11.58
C GLY A 345 21.10 7.43 11.89
#